data_AF-A0A1E8B4C6-F1
#
_entry.id   AF-A0A1E8B4C6-F1
#
_cell.length_a   1.000
_cell.length_b   1.000
_cell.length_c   1.000
_cell.angle_alpha   90.00
_cell.angle_beta   90.00
_cell.angle_gamma   90.00
#
_symmetry.space_group_name_H-M   'P 1'
#
loop_
_entity.id
_entity.type
_entity.pdbx_description
1 polymer ?
#
loop_
_entity_poly.entity_id
_entity_poly.type
_entity_poly.pdbx_seq_one_letter_code
_entity_poly.pdbx_strand_id
1 'polypeptide(L)'
;MFIRKNASFRIDFNGVLNIEEKVFINDNCNINCVNKVSIGKNTKIAPNVCINDHDHNYKNPEEYHLVVGEVIIGKNVWIGSNVVILRDTVIGDNVVVAAGSVVKGNVPSNTLFVNKRENIAIDYTSKSS
;
A
#
# COMPACT_ATOMS: atom_id res chain seq x y z
N MET A 1 6.64 -6.83 -16.78
CA MET A 1 5.72 -6.86 -15.62
C MET A 1 4.91 -8.16 -15.68
N PHE A 2 4.60 -8.78 -14.55
CA PHE A 2 3.72 -9.95 -14.48
C PHE A 2 2.59 -9.66 -13.50
N ILE A 3 1.35 -9.78 -13.95
CA ILE A 3 0.14 -9.49 -13.17
C ILE A 3 -0.72 -10.74 -13.13
N ARG A 4 -1.22 -11.11 -11.95
CA ARG A 4 -2.17 -12.22 -11.77
C ARG A 4 -3.63 -11.76 -11.78
N LYS A 5 -4.56 -12.62 -11.37
CA LYS A 5 -5.99 -12.44 -11.63
C LYS A 5 -6.57 -11.30 -10.78
N ASN A 6 -7.56 -10.61 -11.33
CA ASN A 6 -8.36 -9.60 -10.63
C ASN A 6 -7.57 -8.40 -10.07
N ALA A 7 -6.38 -8.10 -10.61
CA ALA A 7 -5.72 -6.85 -10.29
C ALA A 7 -6.45 -5.68 -10.97
N SER A 8 -6.68 -4.61 -10.22
CA SER A 8 -7.35 -3.40 -10.71
C SER A 8 -6.41 -2.20 -10.65
N PHE A 9 -6.38 -1.46 -11.75
CA PHE A 9 -5.60 -0.23 -11.90
C PHE A 9 -6.57 0.87 -12.27
N ARG A 10 -6.69 1.87 -11.40
CA ARG A 10 -7.50 3.07 -11.65
C ARG A 10 -6.53 4.24 -11.75
N ILE A 11 -6.42 4.78 -12.96
CA ILE A 11 -5.55 5.90 -13.26
C ILE A 11 -6.47 7.04 -13.69
N ASP A 12 -6.49 8.10 -12.90
CA ASP A 12 -7.36 9.26 -13.15
C ASP A 12 -6.76 10.16 -14.25
N PHE A 13 -7.51 11.15 -14.74
CA PHE A 13 -7.16 11.88 -15.97
C PHE A 13 -5.72 12.47 -15.99
N ASN A 14 -5.24 12.95 -14.85
CA ASN A 14 -3.88 13.49 -14.67
C ASN A 14 -2.93 12.53 -13.95
N GLY A 15 -3.37 11.32 -13.63
CA GLY A 15 -2.62 10.33 -12.88
C GLY A 15 -1.48 9.72 -13.68
N VAL A 16 -0.33 9.55 -13.05
CA VAL A 16 0.85 8.92 -13.64
C VAL A 16 1.24 7.67 -12.85
N LEU A 17 1.00 6.51 -13.44
CA LEU A 17 1.43 5.22 -12.90
C LEU A 17 2.72 4.75 -13.60
N ASN A 18 3.83 4.75 -12.86
CA ASN A 18 5.11 4.23 -13.34
C ASN A 18 5.39 2.86 -12.73
N ILE A 19 5.51 1.82 -13.56
CA ILE A 19 5.88 0.47 -13.13
C ILE A 19 7.12 0.03 -13.90
N GLU A 20 8.22 -0.19 -13.19
CA GLU A 20 9.49 -0.62 -13.78
C GLU A 20 9.50 -2.11 -14.16
N GLU A 21 10.64 -2.56 -14.70
CA GLU A 21 10.85 -3.94 -15.14
C GLU A 21 10.73 -4.95 -14.00
N LYS A 22 10.31 -6.18 -14.36
CA LYS A 22 10.29 -7.33 -13.44
C LYS A 22 9.46 -7.13 -12.16
N VAL A 23 8.54 -6.17 -12.15
CA VAL A 23 7.50 -6.06 -11.12
C VAL A 23 6.52 -7.22 -11.25
N PHE A 24 6.21 -7.84 -10.12
CA PHE A 24 5.21 -8.91 -9.98
C PHE A 24 4.06 -8.42 -9.10
N ILE A 25 2.83 -8.54 -9.59
CA ILE A 25 1.60 -8.14 -8.90
C ILE A 25 0.69 -9.36 -8.80
N ASN A 26 0.36 -9.78 -7.57
CA ASN A 26 -0.42 -10.99 -7.32
C ASN A 26 -1.94 -10.72 -7.38
N ASP A 27 -2.72 -11.75 -7.06
CA ASP A 27 -4.17 -11.74 -7.21
C ASP A 27 -4.85 -10.64 -6.39
N ASN A 28 -5.91 -10.06 -6.95
CA ASN A 28 -6.81 -9.09 -6.30
C ASN A 28 -6.13 -7.81 -5.76
N CYS A 29 -4.98 -7.41 -6.30
CA CYS A 29 -4.38 -6.13 -5.92
C CYS A 29 -5.19 -4.95 -6.50
N ASN A 30 -5.14 -3.82 -5.81
CA ASN A 30 -5.79 -2.59 -6.25
C ASN A 30 -4.78 -1.42 -6.18
N ILE A 31 -4.63 -0.71 -7.29
CA ILE A 31 -3.77 0.47 -7.40
C ILE A 31 -4.64 1.64 -7.87
N ASN A 32 -4.87 2.61 -6.98
CA ASN A 32 -5.57 3.84 -7.29
C ASN A 32 -4.56 4.99 -7.38
N CYS A 33 -4.43 5.53 -8.59
CA CYS A 33 -3.46 6.54 -8.98
C CYS A 33 -4.19 7.77 -9.51
N VAL A 34 -4.44 8.73 -8.63
CA VAL A 34 -5.06 10.02 -8.98
C VAL A 34 -4.03 11.05 -9.41
N ASN A 35 -2.83 11.01 -8.84
CA ASN A 35 -1.70 11.87 -9.22
C ASN A 35 -0.46 11.07 -9.60
N LYS A 36 0.13 10.32 -8.67
CA LYS A 36 1.37 9.61 -8.97
C LYS A 36 1.63 8.41 -8.08
N VAL A 37 1.83 7.27 -8.74
CA VAL A 37 2.31 6.03 -8.11
C VAL A 37 3.53 5.53 -8.88
N SER A 38 4.63 5.30 -8.18
CA SER A 38 5.87 4.76 -8.76
C SER A 38 6.24 3.43 -8.10
N ILE A 39 6.52 2.39 -8.89
CA ILE A 39 6.90 1.06 -8.43
C ILE A 39 8.21 0.64 -9.09
N GLY A 40 9.26 0.53 -8.28
CA GLY A 40 10.62 0.22 -8.71
C GLY A 40 10.83 -1.23 -9.16
N LYS A 41 11.92 -1.45 -9.89
CA LYS A 41 12.30 -2.71 -10.51
C LYS A 41 12.41 -3.86 -9.51
N ASN A 42 12.07 -5.07 -9.96
CA ASN A 42 12.10 -6.33 -9.20
C ASN A 42 11.21 -6.36 -7.94
N THR A 43 10.28 -5.40 -7.78
CA THR A 43 9.36 -5.38 -6.63
C THR A 43 8.27 -6.44 -6.77
N LYS A 44 7.97 -7.13 -5.67
CA LYS A 44 6.96 -8.20 -5.60
C LYS A 44 5.84 -7.78 -4.66
N ILE A 45 4.62 -7.76 -5.18
CA ILE A 45 3.40 -7.38 -4.47
C ILE A 45 2.55 -8.63 -4.29
N ALA A 46 2.34 -9.05 -3.03
CA ALA A 46 1.56 -10.23 -2.67
C ALA A 46 0.04 -9.97 -2.80
N PRO A 47 -0.84 -10.99 -2.61
CA PRO A 47 -2.27 -10.84 -2.86
C PRO A 47 -2.94 -9.76 -2.01
N ASN A 48 -4.02 -9.19 -2.57
CA ASN A 48 -4.92 -8.24 -1.90
C ASN A 48 -4.21 -6.96 -1.39
N VAL A 49 -3.08 -6.57 -1.97
CA VAL A 49 -2.43 -5.29 -1.62
C VAL A 49 -3.21 -4.13 -2.23
N CYS A 50 -3.41 -3.07 -1.44
CA CYS A 50 -4.07 -1.84 -1.88
C CYS A 50 -3.08 -0.67 -1.82
N ILE A 51 -2.98 0.10 -2.90
CA ILE A 51 -2.09 1.26 -3.03
C ILE A 51 -2.92 2.49 -3.40
N ASN A 52 -2.86 3.54 -2.57
CA ASN A 52 -3.65 4.75 -2.75
C ASN A 52 -2.75 5.98 -2.63
N ASP A 53 -2.75 6.85 -3.63
CA ASP A 53 -2.05 8.14 -3.60
C ASP A 53 -2.96 9.32 -3.21
N HIS A 54 -4.19 9.05 -2.78
CA HIS A 54 -5.17 10.06 -2.39
C HIS A 54 -6.03 9.61 -1.20
N ASP A 55 -6.69 10.57 -0.57
CA ASP A 55 -7.76 10.39 0.42
C ASP A 55 -8.99 11.22 0.03
N HIS A 56 -10.15 10.95 0.62
CA HIS A 56 -11.29 11.87 0.53
C HIS A 56 -11.11 13.09 1.44
N ASN A 57 -11.46 14.28 0.94
CA ASN A 57 -11.43 15.52 1.70
C ASN A 57 -12.65 15.64 2.64
N TYR A 58 -12.69 14.83 3.70
CA TYR A 58 -13.79 14.84 4.66
C TYR A 58 -13.82 16.08 5.57
N LYS A 59 -12.72 16.87 5.60
CA LYS A 59 -12.62 18.07 6.43
C LYS A 59 -13.23 19.29 5.74
N ASN A 60 -13.02 19.41 4.42
CA ASN A 60 -13.54 20.52 3.61
C ASN A 60 -14.29 19.96 2.38
N PRO A 61 -15.52 19.43 2.55
CA PRO A 61 -16.23 18.74 1.47
C PRO A 61 -16.68 19.68 0.32
N GLU A 62 -16.74 21.00 0.57
CA GLU A 62 -17.05 22.02 -0.44
C GLU A 62 -15.86 22.34 -1.36
N GLU A 63 -14.65 21.91 -1.00
CA GLU A 63 -13.45 22.01 -1.84
C GLU A 63 -13.34 20.80 -2.79
N TYR A 64 -12.19 20.64 -3.45
CA TYR A 64 -11.93 19.45 -4.25
C TYR A 64 -12.05 18.18 -3.38
N HIS A 65 -12.89 17.23 -3.84
CA HIS A 65 -13.33 16.07 -3.07
C HIS A 65 -12.21 15.09 -2.65
N LEU A 66 -11.01 15.21 -3.24
CA LEU A 66 -9.84 14.39 -2.92
C LEU A 66 -8.69 15.25 -2.39
N VAL A 67 -7.96 14.72 -1.40
CA VAL A 67 -6.63 15.19 -1.03
C VAL A 67 -5.63 14.28 -1.73
N VAL A 68 -4.83 14.86 -2.62
CA VAL A 68 -3.99 14.11 -3.54
C VAL A 68 -2.52 14.26 -3.16
N GLY A 69 -1.75 13.18 -3.31
CA GLY A 69 -0.34 13.11 -3.01
C GLY A 69 0.38 12.12 -3.91
N GLU A 70 1.44 11.48 -3.40
CA GLU A 70 2.22 10.52 -4.17
C GLU A 70 2.49 9.23 -3.38
N VAL A 71 2.68 8.12 -4.09
CA VAL A 71 3.26 6.89 -3.53
C VAL A 71 4.50 6.51 -4.32
N ILE A 72 5.60 6.29 -3.61
CA ILE A 72 6.89 5.90 -4.20
C ILE A 72 7.33 4.60 -3.54
N ILE A 73 7.50 3.55 -4.34
CA ILE A 73 8.00 2.25 -3.89
C ILE A 73 9.31 1.98 -4.63
N GLY A 74 10.38 1.76 -3.86
CA GLY A 74 11.71 1.50 -4.38
C GLY A 74 11.86 0.15 -5.09
N LYS A 75 13.12 -0.21 -5.34
CA LYS A 75 13.54 -1.43 -6.03
C LYS A 75 13.68 -2.59 -5.06
N ASN A 76 13.48 -3.80 -5.57
CA ASN A 76 13.61 -5.05 -4.82
C ASN A 76 12.76 -5.09 -3.53
N VAL A 77 11.60 -4.43 -3.53
CA VAL A 77 10.70 -4.43 -2.37
C VAL A 77 9.84 -5.69 -2.39
N TRP A 78 9.57 -6.28 -1.22
CA TRP A 78 8.57 -7.32 -1.06
C TRP A 78 7.43 -6.83 -0.16
N ILE A 79 6.24 -6.70 -0.74
CA ILE A 79 5.04 -6.24 -0.04
C ILE A 79 4.19 -7.46 0.29
N GLY A 80 4.03 -7.76 1.58
CA GLY A 80 3.26 -8.89 2.09
C GLY A 80 1.76 -8.77 1.81
N SER A 81 1.04 -9.89 1.94
CA SER A 81 -0.38 -9.97 1.59
C SER A 81 -1.23 -9.05 2.45
N ASN A 82 -2.33 -8.53 1.90
CA ASN A 82 -3.28 -7.65 2.59
C ASN A 82 -2.65 -6.37 3.17
N VAL A 83 -1.55 -5.89 2.61
CA VAL A 83 -0.97 -4.59 2.99
C VAL A 83 -1.76 -3.45 2.36
N VAL A 84 -1.92 -2.35 3.09
CA VAL A 84 -2.45 -1.08 2.58
C VAL A 84 -1.35 -0.03 2.59
N ILE A 85 -1.11 0.61 1.45
CA ILE A 85 -0.17 1.72 1.28
C ILE A 85 -0.97 2.99 1.07
N LEU A 86 -0.76 3.97 1.95
CA LEU A 86 -1.53 5.21 2.00
C LEU A 86 -0.81 6.33 1.24
N ARG A 87 -1.54 7.41 0.94
CA ARG A 87 -1.03 8.62 0.30
C ARG A 87 0.26 9.11 0.96
N ASP A 88 1.14 9.78 0.23
CA ASP A 88 2.42 10.35 0.71
C ASP A 88 3.33 9.31 1.37
N THR A 89 3.31 8.08 0.87
CA THR A 89 4.19 7.01 1.36
C THR A 89 5.39 6.85 0.46
N VAL A 90 6.57 6.80 1.07
CA VAL A 90 7.83 6.51 0.41
C VAL A 90 8.43 5.26 1.03
N ILE A 91 8.62 4.22 0.23
CA ILE A 91 9.28 2.97 0.63
C ILE A 91 10.61 2.90 -0.10
N GLY A 92 11.71 2.83 0.65
CA GLY A 92 13.05 2.69 0.11
C GLY A 92 13.32 1.35 -0.58
N ASP A 93 14.55 1.19 -1.05
CA ASP A 93 14.99 -0.03 -1.73
C ASP A 93 15.22 -1.19 -0.75
N ASN A 94 15.07 -2.42 -1.23
CA ASN A 94 15.31 -3.66 -0.48
C ASN A 94 14.49 -3.76 0.82
N VAL A 95 13.28 -3.21 0.83
CA VAL A 95 12.37 -3.27 1.97
C VAL A 95 11.50 -4.52 1.91
N VAL A 96 11.23 -5.11 3.07
CA VAL A 96 10.14 -6.08 3.24
C VAL A 96 9.03 -5.43 4.06
N VAL A 97 7.77 -5.53 3.63
CA VAL A 97 6.61 -5.09 4.39
C VAL A 97 5.82 -6.31 4.85
N ALA A 98 5.68 -6.50 6.16
CA ALA A 98 4.97 -7.65 6.71
C ALA A 98 3.47 -7.63 6.35
N ALA A 99 2.90 -8.83 6.20
CA ALA A 99 1.51 -9.01 5.81
C ALA A 99 0.51 -8.32 6.77
N GLY A 100 -0.54 -7.73 6.19
CA GLY A 100 -1.56 -6.99 6.92
C GLY A 100 -1.11 -5.64 7.48
N SER A 101 0.06 -5.14 7.10
CA SER A 101 0.51 -3.82 7.56
C SER A 101 -0.24 -2.70 6.83
N VAL A 102 -0.43 -1.58 7.52
CA VAL A 102 -0.84 -0.29 6.98
C VAL A 102 0.39 0.63 7.01
N VAL A 103 0.80 1.11 5.84
CA VAL A 103 2.02 1.90 5.65
C VAL A 103 1.66 3.34 5.35
N LYS A 104 2.23 4.26 6.12
CA LYS A 104 2.14 5.71 5.92
C LYS A 104 3.50 6.36 6.23
N GLY A 105 3.90 7.32 5.40
CA GLY A 105 5.13 8.09 5.59
C GLY A 105 6.35 7.39 4.99
N ASN A 106 7.51 7.53 5.63
CA ASN A 106 8.78 7.05 5.06
C ASN A 106 9.22 5.72 5.69
N VAL A 107 9.51 4.72 4.85
CA VAL A 107 10.11 3.44 5.23
C VAL A 107 11.54 3.39 4.67
N PRO A 108 12.58 3.43 5.53
CA PRO A 108 13.96 3.44 5.06
C PRO A 108 14.36 2.17 4.30
N SER A 109 15.28 2.32 3.35
CA SER A 109 15.87 1.18 2.61
C SER A 109 16.50 0.14 3.54
N ASN A 110 16.54 -1.12 3.10
CA ASN A 110 17.15 -2.25 3.83
C ASN A 110 16.51 -2.52 5.19
N THR A 111 15.19 -2.31 5.31
CA THR A 111 14.45 -2.57 6.55
C THR A 111 13.31 -3.56 6.35
N LEU A 112 12.88 -4.15 7.46
CA LEU A 112 11.59 -4.85 7.55
C LEU A 112 10.60 -3.90 8.24
N PHE A 113 9.55 -3.49 7.54
CA PHE A 113 8.44 -2.74 8.12
C PHE A 113 7.41 -3.71 8.69
N VAL A 114 7.09 -3.52 9.97
CA VAL A 114 6.02 -4.25 10.66
C VAL A 114 5.14 -3.26 11.42
N ASN A 115 3.83 -3.47 11.44
CA ASN A 115 3.01 -2.89 12.48
C ASN A 115 3.06 -3.80 13.72
N LYS A 116 3.48 -3.24 14.86
CA LYS A 116 3.39 -3.94 16.15
C LYS A 116 1.91 -4.18 16.47
N ARG A 117 1.58 -5.42 16.83
CA ARG A 117 0.25 -5.81 17.32
C ARG A 117 0.40 -6.47 18.67
N GLU A 118 -0.55 -6.22 19.55
CA GLU A 118 -0.67 -6.94 20.81
C GLU A 118 -1.75 -8.00 20.65
N ASN A 119 -1.40 -9.25 20.95
CA ASN A 119 -2.36 -10.35 20.91
C ASN A 119 -2.98 -10.46 22.30
N ILE A 120 -4.27 -10.16 22.40
CA ILE A 120 -5.03 -10.26 23.65
C ILE A 120 -6.08 -11.35 23.45
N ALA A 121 -6.08 -12.34 24.35
CA ALA A 121 -7.15 -13.32 24.47
C ALA A 121 -7.94 -12.99 25.75
N ILE A 122 -9.25 -12.76 25.60
CA ILE A 122 -10.15 -12.47 26.73
C ILE A 122 -10.98 -13.72 26.98
N ASP A 123 -10.86 -14.29 28.18
CA ASP A 123 -11.71 -15.40 28.62
C ASP A 123 -13.09 -14.87 29.04
N TYR A 124 -14.13 -15.27 28.30
CA TYR A 124 -15.51 -14.86 28.54
C TYR A 124 -16.29 -15.83 29.45
N THR A 125 -15.63 -16.88 29.97
CA THR A 125 -16.27 -17.89 30.82
C THR A 125 -16.25 -17.55 32.31
N SER A 126 -15.48 -16.53 32.71
CA SER A 126 -15.50 -16.00 34.08
C SER A 126 -16.75 -15.15 34.29
N LYS A 127 -17.75 -15.70 35.01
CA LYS A 127 -18.88 -14.90 35.50
C LYS A 127 -18.34 -13.80 36.40
N SER A 128 -18.73 -12.56 36.14
CA SER A 128 -18.56 -11.43 37.05
C SER A 128 -19.13 -11.80 38.43
N SER A 129 -18.26 -11.92 39.43
CA SER A 129 -18.61 -12.02 40.84
C SER A 129 -19.15 -10.70 41.37
#